data_AF-A0A7Y4KIC9-F1
#
_entry.id   AF-A0A7Y4KIC9-F1
#
_cell.length_a   1.000
_cell.length_b   1.000
_cell.length_c   1.000
_cell.angle_alpha   90.00
_cell.angle_beta   90.00
_cell.angle_gamma   90.00
#
_symmetry.space_group_name_H-M   'P 1'
#
loop_
_entity.id
_entity.type
_entity.pdbx_description
1 polymer ?
#
loop_
_entity_poly.entity_id
_entity_poly.type
_entity_poly.pdbx_seq_one_letter_code
_entity_poly.pdbx_strand_id
1 'polypeptide(L)'
;MRIVSRGTRGFVAALVGAGTLAVVGCGEVTGNPDTTVSQTRQEDAATFSQLVARLSGPQAPEDFVRSWLAKESGPESSIQSAASRERVAQLLRDWPVRADGKLDLTRPPLRLRDLSRGSAGEGPFAFNALDANGQSLKLIVTAQTDRLLLEEDPDTQAPTAELTAPTTGSYVRSTVAVTANATDDVGVARVDFFDGTTLLGSSTAAPYTVFWNTVGQGGVHSLTAQAFDAAGNSGTSSVVSVEVDNNPPLIVSSQPQNPPIMQNYVRGTVNAAWSVALQGGAPVALAQVFQNGAVVTSNPTSNGSTYYYSWNTQFLGNRSYTLGFQVTDAAGNASAVYTRTFIVDNAKPSLSTITSPANGAVVSGVVTLAATASDSQAMAYVIFEVDGNWLTPFATSAPYTKTWDTTGLSGTHTIVAIATDRAGNERRSNPITVTVP
;
A
#
# COMPACT_ATOMS: atom_id res chain seq x y z
N MET A 1 60.52 -6.40 44.65
CA MET A 1 61.29 -5.77 45.74
C MET A 1 60.43 -4.66 46.36
N ARG A 2 60.34 -4.61 47.70
CA ARG A 2 59.43 -3.77 48.50
C ARG A 2 59.82 -2.27 48.51
N ILE A 3 58.80 -1.42 48.32
CA ILE A 3 58.36 -0.16 48.96
C ILE A 3 59.31 1.07 49.00
N VAL A 4 58.82 2.18 48.43
CA VAL A 4 58.68 3.48 49.11
C VAL A 4 57.25 3.98 48.89
N SER A 5 56.47 4.14 49.96
CA SER A 5 55.13 4.75 49.93
C SER A 5 55.21 6.24 50.27
N ARG A 6 54.38 7.07 49.64
CA ARG A 6 53.39 7.95 50.31
C ARG A 6 52.63 8.77 49.27
N GLY A 7 51.31 8.57 49.19
CA GLY A 7 50.41 9.55 48.56
C GLY A 7 49.22 9.07 47.72
N THR A 8 48.67 7.88 47.93
CA THR A 8 47.47 7.43 47.20
C THR A 8 46.20 7.99 47.85
N ARG A 9 45.51 8.96 47.21
CA ARG A 9 44.16 9.39 47.60
C ARG A 9 43.16 8.90 46.55
N GLY A 10 42.46 7.80 46.84
CA GLY A 10 41.31 7.33 46.06
C GLY A 10 40.00 7.93 46.59
N PHE A 11 39.02 8.14 45.70
CA PHE A 11 37.69 8.66 46.01
C PHE A 11 36.65 7.53 46.09
N VAL A 12 35.71 7.64 47.04
CA VAL A 12 34.47 6.83 47.08
C VAL A 12 33.29 7.79 47.18
N ALA A 13 32.34 7.73 46.23
CA ALA A 13 31.11 8.49 46.25
C ALA A 13 29.90 7.54 46.32
N ALA A 14 28.95 7.81 47.21
CA ALA A 14 27.69 7.09 47.31
C ALA A 14 26.51 8.08 47.38
N LEU A 15 25.48 7.84 46.57
CA LEU A 15 24.26 8.65 46.53
C LEU A 15 23.33 8.26 47.70
N VAL A 16 22.79 9.24 48.42
CA VAL A 16 21.60 9.09 49.28
C VAL A 16 20.52 10.03 48.72
N GLY A 17 19.30 9.52 48.57
CA GLY A 17 18.26 10.05 47.68
C GLY A 17 17.86 11.53 47.85
N ALA A 18 17.16 12.02 46.82
CA ALA A 18 16.68 13.40 46.62
C ALA A 18 17.76 14.44 46.26
N GLY A 19 18.55 14.17 45.22
CA GLY A 19 19.27 15.21 44.47
C GLY A 19 20.42 15.91 45.21
N THR A 20 20.98 15.30 46.26
CA THR A 20 22.08 15.89 47.05
C THR A 20 23.33 15.02 46.93
N LEU A 21 24.45 15.61 46.49
CA LEU A 21 25.75 14.96 46.40
C LEU A 21 26.44 14.98 47.78
N ALA A 22 26.59 13.82 48.42
CA ALA A 22 27.42 13.66 49.62
C ALA A 22 28.68 12.88 49.25
N VAL A 23 29.87 13.48 49.44
CA VAL A 23 31.14 12.76 49.38
C VAL A 23 31.72 12.71 50.79
N VAL A 24 31.83 11.49 51.33
CA VAL A 24 32.47 11.19 52.61
C VAL A 24 33.99 11.39 52.46
N GLY A 25 34.60 12.08 53.44
CA GLY A 25 35.88 12.78 53.29
C GLY A 25 37.16 11.95 53.07
N CYS A 26 38.25 12.69 52.83
CA CYS A 26 39.62 12.17 52.82
C CYS A 26 40.07 11.81 54.25
N GLY A 27 40.41 10.55 54.49
CA GLY A 27 41.20 10.12 55.65
C GLY A 27 42.20 9.05 55.25
N GLU A 28 43.43 9.10 55.77
CA GLU A 28 44.36 7.97 55.70
C GLU A 28 43.72 6.77 56.43
N VAL A 29 43.44 5.68 55.70
CA VAL A 29 43.06 4.41 56.33
C VAL A 29 44.33 3.74 56.83
N THR A 30 44.76 4.07 58.05
CA THR A 30 45.67 3.22 58.82
C THR A 30 44.84 2.38 59.78
N GLY A 31 44.30 1.24 59.31
CA GLY A 31 43.53 0.33 60.15
C GLY A 31 42.84 -0.81 59.39
N ASN A 32 42.84 -2.00 60.01
CA ASN A 32 42.30 -3.30 59.61
C ASN A 32 41.00 -3.28 58.74
N PRO A 33 40.84 -4.14 57.70
CA PRO A 33 39.75 -4.05 56.71
C PRO A 33 38.36 -4.51 57.18
N ASP A 34 38.11 -4.65 58.49
CA ASP A 34 36.87 -5.23 59.04
C ASP A 34 36.08 -4.29 59.99
N THR A 35 36.22 -2.97 59.83
CA THR A 35 35.38 -2.02 60.57
C THR A 35 34.27 -1.46 59.68
N THR A 36 33.06 -1.94 59.90
CA THR A 36 31.81 -1.38 59.38
C THR A 36 31.69 0.08 59.82
N VAL A 37 31.80 1.02 58.89
CA VAL A 37 31.55 2.45 59.14
C VAL A 37 30.04 2.67 59.18
N SER A 38 29.41 2.25 60.28
CA SER A 38 28.03 2.58 60.61
C SER A 38 28.02 3.69 61.65
N GLN A 39 28.24 4.92 61.19
CA GLN A 39 27.69 6.18 61.71
C GLN A 39 28.36 7.35 60.99
N THR A 40 27.65 8.01 60.08
CA THR A 40 28.02 9.36 59.62
C THR A 40 26.74 10.20 59.61
N ARG A 41 26.75 11.27 60.41
CA ARG A 41 25.66 12.23 60.54
C ARG A 41 25.32 12.85 59.18
N GLN A 42 24.05 13.16 59.02
CA GLN A 42 23.36 13.68 57.85
C GLN A 42 23.71 15.15 57.50
N GLU A 43 24.88 15.67 57.87
CA GLU A 43 25.09 17.14 57.96
C GLU A 43 26.02 17.80 56.94
N ASP A 44 26.79 17.10 56.09
CA ASP A 44 27.75 17.79 55.19
C ASP A 44 27.60 17.45 53.70
N ALA A 45 26.66 18.12 53.02
CA ALA A 45 26.64 18.20 51.56
C ALA A 45 27.56 19.34 51.08
N ALA A 46 28.65 19.02 50.38
CA ALA A 46 29.59 20.03 49.90
C ALA A 46 29.09 20.66 48.58
N THR A 47 28.92 21.98 48.56
CA THR A 47 28.58 22.79 47.37
C THR A 47 29.73 22.83 46.35
N PHE A 48 29.44 23.13 45.08
CA PHE A 48 30.47 23.28 44.02
C PHE A 48 31.60 24.23 44.45
N SER A 49 31.26 25.35 45.10
CA SER A 49 32.25 26.30 45.62
C SER A 49 33.15 25.68 46.70
N GLN A 50 32.61 24.82 47.56
CA GLN A 50 33.40 24.10 48.58
C GLN A 50 34.30 23.02 47.96
N LEU A 51 33.89 22.44 46.84
CA LEU A 51 34.72 21.49 46.09
C LEU A 51 35.91 22.21 45.42
N VAL A 52 35.64 23.29 44.68
CA VAL A 52 36.69 24.08 44.03
C VAL A 52 37.68 24.64 45.06
N ALA A 53 37.20 25.05 46.23
CA ALA A 53 38.06 25.55 47.30
C ALA A 53 39.00 24.50 47.89
N ARG A 54 38.65 23.21 47.80
CA ARG A 54 39.55 22.12 48.20
C ARG A 54 40.57 21.81 47.10
N LEU A 55 40.19 21.98 45.83
CA LEU A 55 41.03 21.69 44.66
C LEU A 55 42.05 22.79 44.38
N SER A 56 41.70 24.05 44.65
CA SER A 56 42.56 25.20 44.37
C SER A 56 43.82 25.25 45.25
N GLY A 57 43.89 24.43 46.30
CA GLY A 57 45.01 24.39 47.22
C GLY A 57 45.28 25.78 47.81
N PRO A 58 46.51 26.34 47.68
CA PRO A 58 46.81 27.68 48.18
C PRO A 58 46.24 28.81 47.30
N GLN A 59 45.77 28.51 46.09
CA GLN A 59 45.18 29.52 45.21
C GLN A 59 43.74 29.82 45.61
N ALA A 60 43.31 31.07 45.39
CA ALA A 60 41.92 31.42 45.55
C ALA A 60 41.07 30.59 44.55
N PRO A 61 39.92 30.03 44.98
CA PRO A 61 39.15 29.08 44.17
C PRO A 61 38.71 29.65 42.82
N GLU A 62 38.38 30.94 42.79
CA GLU A 62 37.93 31.64 41.59
C GLU A 62 39.07 31.87 40.60
N ASP A 63 40.26 32.17 41.13
CA ASP A 63 41.45 32.44 40.35
C ASP A 63 42.02 31.14 39.78
N PHE A 64 41.90 30.02 40.51
CA PHE A 64 42.18 28.67 40.03
C PHE A 64 41.28 28.31 38.84
N VAL A 65 39.96 28.49 38.97
CA VAL A 65 39.00 28.18 37.88
C VAL A 65 39.23 29.08 36.67
N ARG A 66 39.39 30.39 36.89
CA ARG A 66 39.67 31.34 35.80
C ARG A 66 40.97 30.99 35.07
N SER A 67 42.03 30.68 35.79
CA SER A 67 43.34 30.35 35.20
C SER A 67 43.29 29.04 34.42
N TRP A 68 42.59 28.05 34.96
CA TRP A 68 42.38 26.77 34.30
C TRP A 68 41.59 26.94 32.99
N LEU A 69 40.44 27.63 33.03
CA LEU A 69 39.63 27.91 31.83
C LEU A 69 40.40 28.73 30.80
N ALA A 70 41.15 29.75 31.23
CA ALA A 70 41.96 30.57 30.33
C ALA A 70 43.02 29.74 29.61
N LYS A 71 43.73 28.87 30.33
CA LYS A 71 44.72 27.95 29.75
C LYS A 71 44.09 27.02 28.71
N GLU A 72 42.92 26.47 29.02
CA GLU A 72 42.23 25.52 28.15
C GLU A 72 41.48 26.18 26.97
N SER A 73 41.24 27.49 27.02
CA SER A 73 40.78 28.28 25.87
C SER A 73 41.92 28.77 24.95
N GLY A 74 43.16 28.70 25.43
CA GLY A 74 44.32 29.31 24.79
C GLY A 74 45.15 28.38 23.89
N PRO A 75 46.30 28.88 23.37
CA PRO A 75 47.19 28.10 22.51
C PRO A 75 47.88 26.93 23.22
N GLU A 76 47.97 26.93 24.55
CA GLU A 76 48.54 25.85 25.37
C GLU A 76 47.51 24.79 25.83
N SER A 77 46.31 24.83 25.24
CA SER A 77 45.18 23.99 25.61
C SER A 77 45.41 22.49 25.36
N SER A 78 44.77 21.63 26.17
CA SER A 78 44.58 20.17 25.88
C SER A 78 43.67 19.95 24.68
N ILE A 79 42.88 20.98 24.45
CA ILE A 79 41.86 21.29 23.48
C ILE A 79 42.10 20.82 22.04
N GLN A 80 42.03 19.54 21.69
CA GLN A 80 42.32 19.16 20.29
C GLN A 80 41.36 19.82 19.29
N SER A 81 40.08 19.93 19.63
CA SER A 81 39.06 20.58 18.79
C SER A 81 39.07 22.10 18.94
N ALA A 82 39.12 22.82 17.82
CA ALA A 82 38.97 24.28 17.78
C ALA A 82 37.58 24.73 18.28
N ALA A 83 36.52 23.98 17.94
CA ALA A 83 35.17 24.28 18.41
C ALA A 83 35.04 24.11 19.93
N SER A 84 35.70 23.09 20.50
CA SER A 84 35.70 22.87 21.95
C SER A 84 36.51 23.95 22.69
N ARG A 85 37.63 24.43 22.14
CA ARG A 85 38.37 25.58 22.70
C ARG A 85 37.53 26.85 22.73
N GLU A 86 36.77 27.13 21.66
CA GLU A 86 35.88 28.28 21.60
C GLU A 86 34.73 28.18 22.63
N ARG A 87 34.20 26.97 22.84
CA ARG A 87 33.18 26.73 23.88
C ARG A 87 33.72 26.94 25.30
N VAL A 88 34.98 26.56 25.57
CA VAL A 88 35.63 26.85 26.87
C VAL A 88 35.88 28.35 27.04
N ALA A 89 36.27 29.04 25.97
CA ALA A 89 36.38 30.50 25.97
C ALA A 89 35.03 31.17 26.27
N GLN A 90 33.95 30.65 25.69
CA GLN A 90 32.59 31.13 25.93
C GLN A 90 32.16 30.88 27.38
N LEU A 91 32.44 29.71 27.95
CA LEU A 91 32.14 29.40 29.35
C LEU A 91 32.82 30.36 30.32
N LEU A 92 34.08 30.74 30.03
CA LEU A 92 34.81 31.73 30.82
C LEU A 92 34.19 33.14 30.69
N ARG A 93 33.69 33.51 29.51
CA ARG A 93 33.02 34.80 29.27
C ARG A 93 31.66 34.88 29.97
N ASP A 94 30.91 33.78 29.95
CA ASP A 94 29.53 33.73 30.44
C ASP A 94 29.45 33.44 31.94
N TRP A 95 30.57 33.10 32.58
CA TRP A 95 30.61 32.82 34.01
C TRP A 95 30.22 34.08 34.80
N PRO A 96 29.15 34.04 35.62
CA PRO A 96 28.73 35.20 36.40
C PRO A 96 29.85 35.70 37.30
N VAL A 97 30.13 37.00 37.28
CA VAL A 97 31.13 37.61 38.17
C VAL A 97 30.47 38.33 39.33
N ARG A 98 31.10 38.26 40.50
CA ARG A 98 30.73 39.07 41.67
C ARG A 98 31.19 40.52 41.48
N ALA A 99 30.73 41.41 42.35
CA ALA A 99 31.07 42.83 42.32
C ALA A 99 32.57 43.13 42.48
N ASP A 100 33.36 42.18 43.01
CA ASP A 100 34.81 42.24 43.14
C ASP A 100 35.56 41.79 41.88
N GLY A 101 34.84 41.47 40.79
CA GLY A 101 35.41 41.02 39.52
C GLY A 101 35.86 39.55 39.50
N LYS A 102 35.67 38.80 40.58
CA LYS A 102 35.95 37.36 40.66
C LYS A 102 34.75 36.53 40.21
N LEU A 103 35.00 35.30 39.75
CA LEU A 103 33.95 34.37 39.36
C LEU A 103 33.02 34.07 40.55
N ASP A 104 31.71 34.10 40.33
CA ASP A 104 30.71 33.64 41.29
C ASP A 104 30.59 32.10 41.18
N LEU A 105 31.33 31.40 42.04
CA LEU A 105 31.31 29.95 42.07
C LEU A 105 30.02 29.37 42.64
N THR A 106 29.08 30.18 43.12
CA THR A 106 27.78 29.71 43.61
C THR A 106 26.72 29.66 42.50
N ARG A 107 27.02 30.27 41.34
CA ARG A 107 26.13 30.37 40.18
C ARG A 107 26.89 29.98 38.90
N PRO A 108 27.35 28.73 38.77
CA PRO A 108 27.98 28.29 37.53
C PRO A 108 27.00 28.40 36.35
N PRO A 109 27.48 28.70 35.13
CA PRO A 109 26.63 28.87 33.95
C PRO A 109 25.94 27.58 33.48
N LEU A 110 26.24 26.42 34.09
CA LEU A 110 25.65 25.12 33.77
C LEU A 110 24.90 24.52 34.97
N ARG A 111 23.67 24.03 34.73
CA ARG A 111 22.90 23.25 35.71
C ARG A 111 23.18 21.76 35.54
N LEU A 112 23.72 21.11 36.56
CA LEU A 112 23.85 19.65 36.63
C LEU A 112 22.47 19.01 36.89
N ARG A 113 22.03 18.07 36.04
CA ARG A 113 20.88 17.19 36.30
C ARG A 113 21.38 15.75 36.49
N ASP A 114 20.81 15.07 37.48
CA ASP A 114 20.97 13.69 37.96
C ASP A 114 22.06 12.80 37.33
N LEU A 115 23.01 12.36 38.16
CA LEU A 115 24.02 11.34 37.86
C LEU A 115 23.42 9.93 38.07
N SER A 116 23.32 9.11 37.01
CA SER A 116 23.00 7.68 37.16
C SER A 116 24.28 6.85 37.33
N ARG A 117 24.22 5.83 38.21
CA ARG A 117 25.36 5.01 38.67
C ARG A 117 26.07 4.27 37.54
N GLY A 118 27.39 4.48 37.42
CA GLY A 118 28.36 3.53 36.87
C GLY A 118 29.41 3.18 37.93
N SER A 119 29.85 1.94 37.96
CA SER A 119 30.60 1.25 39.02
C SER A 119 31.86 1.95 39.55
N ALA A 120 32.18 1.71 40.81
CA ALA A 120 33.31 2.28 41.55
C ALA A 120 34.69 1.89 40.97
N GLY A 121 35.52 2.90 40.74
CA GLY A 121 36.93 2.80 40.32
C GLY A 121 37.18 3.63 39.07
N GLU A 122 37.94 4.73 39.18
CA GLU A 122 38.41 5.62 38.09
C GLU A 122 37.59 5.52 36.80
N GLY A 123 36.41 6.15 36.78
CA GLY A 123 35.46 6.04 35.68
C GLY A 123 34.83 7.38 35.30
N PRO A 124 34.38 7.53 34.05
CA PRO A 124 33.78 8.74 33.53
C PRO A 124 32.51 9.17 34.29
N PHE A 125 32.33 10.47 34.50
CA PHE A 125 31.07 11.07 34.96
C PHE A 125 30.23 11.49 33.76
N ALA A 126 29.00 10.97 33.62
CA ALA A 126 28.08 11.37 32.57
C ALA A 126 27.07 12.41 33.09
N PHE A 127 26.85 13.51 32.36
CA PHE A 127 25.76 14.45 32.63
C PHE A 127 25.02 14.84 31.35
N ASN A 128 23.71 15.04 31.47
CA ASN A 128 22.86 15.50 30.38
C ASN A 128 22.94 17.02 30.27
N ALA A 129 23.64 17.53 29.27
CA ALA A 129 23.60 18.92 28.83
C ALA A 129 22.50 19.09 27.76
N LEU A 130 22.16 20.33 27.39
CA LEU A 130 21.26 20.62 26.26
C LEU A 130 22.02 21.54 25.29
N ASP A 131 21.86 21.34 23.99
CA ASP A 131 22.39 22.24 22.96
C ASP A 131 21.54 23.53 22.83
N ALA A 132 21.94 24.44 21.95
CA ALA A 132 21.22 25.70 21.71
C ALA A 132 19.80 25.51 21.14
N ASN A 133 19.47 24.31 20.65
CA ASN A 133 18.16 23.94 20.11
C ASN A 133 17.33 23.11 21.11
N GLY A 134 17.86 22.81 22.30
CA GLY A 134 17.20 22.03 23.33
C GLY A 134 17.34 20.50 23.18
N GLN A 135 18.25 20.00 22.34
CA GLN A 135 18.58 18.57 22.27
C GLN A 135 19.54 18.16 23.37
N SER A 136 19.33 16.97 23.95
CA SER A 136 20.20 16.38 24.97
C SER A 136 21.60 16.11 24.42
N LEU A 137 22.61 16.71 25.05
CA LEU A 137 24.03 16.41 24.88
C LEU A 137 24.46 15.50 26.02
N LYS A 138 24.74 14.23 25.70
CA LYS A 138 25.31 13.30 26.66
C LYS A 138 26.82 13.54 26.70
N LEU A 139 27.31 14.17 27.76
CA LEU A 139 28.73 14.49 27.90
C LEU A 139 29.36 13.52 28.89
N ILE A 140 30.50 12.95 28.51
CA ILE A 140 31.36 12.17 29.38
C ILE A 140 32.52 13.06 29.84
N VAL A 141 32.70 13.11 31.16
CA VAL A 141 33.88 13.71 31.78
C VAL A 141 34.77 12.63 32.36
N THR A 142 35.95 12.46 31.77
CA THR A 142 37.00 11.58 32.30
C THR A 142 38.02 12.43 33.04
N ALA A 143 38.23 12.14 34.32
CA ALA A 143 39.35 12.68 35.08
C ALA A 143 40.58 11.80 34.81
N GLN A 144 41.44 12.22 33.88
CA GLN A 144 42.79 11.67 33.78
C GLN A 144 43.73 12.54 34.62
N THR A 145 44.84 11.95 35.05
CA THR A 145 45.74 12.37 36.15
C THR A 145 46.14 13.85 36.27
N ASP A 146 45.80 14.73 35.32
CA ASP A 146 45.89 16.20 35.44
C ASP A 146 44.93 17.01 34.50
N ARG A 147 43.89 16.40 33.88
CA ARG A 147 42.98 17.10 32.91
C ARG A 147 41.53 16.60 32.97
N LEU A 148 40.57 17.53 32.80
CA LEU A 148 39.15 17.24 32.53
C LEU A 148 38.95 17.17 31.02
N LEU A 149 38.63 15.97 30.49
CA LEU A 149 38.25 15.80 29.10
C LEU A 149 36.72 15.88 29.00
N LEU A 150 36.22 16.81 28.19
CA LEU A 150 34.81 16.88 27.78
C LEU A 150 34.71 16.22 26.41
N GLU A 151 34.22 14.98 26.39
CA GLU A 151 33.92 14.25 25.15
C GLU A 151 32.40 14.11 25.05
N GLU A 152 31.84 14.35 23.87
CA GLU A 152 30.47 13.90 23.59
C GLU A 152 30.49 12.38 23.70
N ASP A 153 29.59 11.80 24.50
CA ASP A 153 29.37 10.37 24.50
C ASP A 153 28.90 10.04 23.08
N PRO A 154 29.72 9.33 22.27
CA PRO A 154 29.35 9.06 20.91
C PRO A 154 28.04 8.29 20.95
N ASP A 155 27.01 8.82 20.30
CA ASP A 155 25.76 8.09 20.18
C ASP A 155 26.05 6.78 19.45
N THR A 156 25.69 5.68 20.12
CA THR A 156 25.92 4.30 19.65
C THR A 156 24.61 3.55 19.45
N GLN A 157 23.48 4.16 19.78
CA GLN A 157 22.19 3.54 19.62
C GLN A 157 21.73 3.75 18.18
N ALA A 158 21.32 2.66 17.52
CA ALA A 158 20.81 2.75 16.16
C ALA A 158 19.32 3.15 16.16
N PRO A 159 18.89 3.97 15.19
CA PRO A 159 17.48 4.28 15.02
C PRO A 159 16.68 3.02 14.65
N THR A 160 15.41 3.02 15.01
CA THR A 160 14.42 2.02 14.56
C THR A 160 13.70 2.52 13.31
N ALA A 161 13.30 1.61 12.43
CA ALA A 161 12.52 1.91 11.24
C ALA A 161 11.43 0.85 11.00
N GLU A 162 10.24 1.28 10.59
CA GLU A 162 9.11 0.41 10.24
C GLU A 162 8.37 0.98 9.03
N LEU A 163 8.27 0.19 7.95
CA LEU A 163 7.43 0.53 6.82
C LEU A 163 5.95 0.45 7.21
N THR A 164 5.19 1.50 6.94
CA THR A 164 3.76 1.60 7.26
C THR A 164 2.86 1.46 6.02
N ALA A 165 3.38 1.77 4.84
CA ALA A 165 2.72 1.50 3.56
C ALA A 165 3.76 1.38 2.43
N PRO A 166 3.48 0.57 1.39
CA PRO A 166 2.41 -0.43 1.32
C PRO A 166 2.58 -1.56 2.35
N THR A 167 1.57 -2.41 2.55
CA THR A 167 1.67 -3.58 3.44
C THR A 167 2.04 -4.83 2.67
N THR A 168 2.59 -5.83 3.35
CA THR A 168 2.98 -7.11 2.74
C THR A 168 1.80 -7.78 2.03
N GLY A 169 2.03 -8.24 0.80
CA GLY A 169 1.03 -8.87 -0.07
C GLY A 169 0.15 -7.89 -0.86
N SER A 170 0.41 -6.58 -0.75
CA SER A 170 -0.31 -5.58 -1.55
C SER A 170 0.03 -5.69 -3.04
N TYR A 171 -0.98 -5.51 -3.89
CA TYR A 171 -0.79 -5.22 -5.31
C TYR A 171 -0.74 -3.71 -5.51
N VAL A 172 0.27 -3.22 -6.22
CA VAL A 172 0.50 -1.78 -6.38
C VAL A 172 0.73 -1.41 -7.85
N ARG A 173 0.50 -0.14 -8.21
CA ARG A 173 0.62 0.36 -9.58
C ARG A 173 0.91 1.85 -9.64
N SER A 174 1.32 2.32 -10.82
CA SER A 174 1.58 3.74 -11.12
C SER A 174 2.56 4.36 -10.13
N THR A 175 2.13 5.34 -9.34
CA THR A 175 2.96 5.97 -8.30
C THR A 175 2.50 5.51 -6.93
N VAL A 176 3.41 4.90 -6.18
CA VAL A 176 3.17 4.31 -4.87
C VAL A 176 3.84 5.17 -3.81
N ALA A 177 3.08 5.63 -2.82
CA ALA A 177 3.64 6.26 -1.63
C ALA A 177 4.22 5.15 -0.73
N VAL A 178 5.53 5.17 -0.51
CA VAL A 178 6.21 4.30 0.43
C VAL A 178 6.47 5.11 1.69
N THR A 179 5.90 4.70 2.81
CA THR A 179 5.92 5.46 4.07
C THR A 179 6.54 4.66 5.20
N ALA A 180 7.23 5.33 6.11
CA ALA A 180 7.83 4.70 7.28
C ALA A 180 7.67 5.54 8.55
N ASN A 181 7.66 4.86 9.69
CA ASN A 181 7.95 5.43 11.00
C ASN A 181 9.42 5.17 11.32
N ALA A 182 10.08 6.15 11.94
CA ALA A 182 11.42 5.97 12.48
C ALA A 182 11.57 6.73 13.80
N THR A 183 12.22 6.11 14.78
CA THR A 183 12.47 6.70 16.10
C THR A 183 13.85 6.33 16.60
N ASP A 184 14.43 7.23 17.37
CA ASP A 184 15.77 7.16 17.92
C ASP A 184 15.80 7.90 19.28
N ASP A 185 16.77 7.62 20.14
CA ASP A 185 16.85 8.26 21.46
C ASP A 185 17.38 9.71 21.40
N VAL A 186 18.19 10.05 20.39
CA VAL A 186 18.66 11.42 20.14
C VAL A 186 17.89 12.06 18.97
N GLY A 187 17.73 11.33 17.87
CA GLY A 187 16.95 11.76 16.73
C GLY A 187 17.35 11.13 15.40
N VAL A 188 16.37 10.99 14.50
CA VAL A 188 16.59 10.48 13.14
C VAL A 188 16.95 11.63 12.21
N ALA A 189 18.08 11.51 11.51
CA ALA A 189 18.56 12.49 10.54
C ALA A 189 17.93 12.28 9.15
N ARG A 190 17.76 11.02 8.71
CA ARG A 190 17.06 10.68 7.46
C ARG A 190 16.57 9.23 7.45
N VAL A 191 15.65 8.94 6.54
CA VAL A 191 15.21 7.60 6.17
C VAL A 191 15.37 7.40 4.66
N ASP A 192 16.17 6.41 4.28
CA ASP A 192 16.37 5.99 2.90
C ASP A 192 15.43 4.79 2.60
N PHE A 193 14.75 4.81 1.47
CA PHE A 193 13.79 3.78 1.05
C PHE A 193 14.33 3.00 -0.14
N PHE A 194 14.27 1.67 -0.09
CA PHE A 194 14.84 0.79 -1.10
C PHE A 194 13.82 -0.20 -1.67
N ASP A 195 14.05 -0.60 -2.91
CA ASP A 195 13.52 -1.82 -3.53
C ASP A 195 14.69 -2.77 -3.83
N GLY A 196 14.77 -3.85 -3.07
CA GLY A 196 15.96 -4.70 -3.03
C GLY A 196 17.20 -3.87 -2.65
N THR A 197 18.12 -3.70 -3.59
CA THR A 197 19.32 -2.86 -3.40
C THR A 197 19.21 -1.48 -4.06
N THR A 198 18.10 -1.17 -4.73
CA THR A 198 17.92 0.08 -5.48
C THR A 198 17.31 1.14 -4.56
N LEU A 199 17.98 2.28 -4.41
CA LEU A 199 17.45 3.42 -3.68
C LEU A 199 16.29 4.06 -4.46
N LEU A 200 15.11 4.13 -3.85
CA LEU A 200 13.94 4.82 -4.38
C LEU A 200 13.98 6.31 -4.05
N GLY A 201 14.49 6.66 -2.87
CA GLY A 201 14.66 8.04 -2.41
C GLY A 201 14.90 8.12 -0.91
N SER A 202 15.03 9.35 -0.42
CA SER A 202 15.29 9.65 1.00
C SER A 202 14.31 10.71 1.52
N SER A 203 13.93 10.61 2.79
CA SER A 203 13.19 11.67 3.50
C SER A 203 13.94 12.09 4.77
N THR A 204 14.06 13.39 5.01
CA THR A 204 14.75 13.97 6.18
C THR A 204 13.80 14.46 7.27
N ALA A 205 12.48 14.34 7.08
CA ALA A 205 11.49 14.79 8.04
C ALA A 205 10.27 13.85 8.09
N ALA A 206 9.69 13.72 9.28
CA ALA A 206 8.43 13.03 9.47
C ALA A 206 7.24 13.87 8.96
N PRO A 207 6.22 13.27 8.34
CA PRO A 207 6.10 11.85 8.00
C PRO A 207 7.08 11.43 6.89
N TYR A 208 7.85 10.35 7.12
CA TYR A 208 8.84 9.89 6.16
C TYR A 208 8.14 9.21 4.99
N THR A 209 8.29 9.76 3.79
CA THR A 209 7.59 9.28 2.60
C THR A 209 8.42 9.51 1.34
N VAL A 210 8.40 8.54 0.43
CA VAL A 210 8.87 8.70 -0.94
C VAL A 210 7.79 8.23 -1.92
N PHE A 211 7.84 8.73 -3.16
CA PHE A 211 6.92 8.33 -4.22
C PHE A 211 7.66 7.48 -5.25
N TRP A 212 7.35 6.18 -5.29
CA TRP A 212 7.95 5.22 -6.19
C TRP A 212 7.12 5.08 -7.47
N ASN A 213 7.74 5.36 -8.62
CA ASN A 213 7.13 5.13 -9.93
C ASN A 213 7.37 3.68 -10.39
N THR A 214 6.30 2.89 -10.48
CA THR A 214 6.36 1.46 -10.78
C THR A 214 6.17 1.13 -12.27
N VAL A 215 6.05 2.14 -13.14
CA VAL A 215 5.87 1.93 -14.59
C VAL A 215 7.05 1.12 -15.15
N GLY A 216 6.73 -0.01 -15.79
CA GLY A 216 7.72 -0.93 -16.37
C GLY A 216 8.40 -1.86 -15.36
N GLN A 217 8.00 -1.84 -14.08
CA GLN A 217 8.59 -2.63 -13.01
C GLN A 217 7.64 -3.75 -12.57
N GLY A 218 7.11 -4.57 -13.49
CA GLY A 218 6.14 -5.62 -13.12
C GLY A 218 6.77 -6.77 -12.32
N GLY A 219 6.00 -7.35 -11.39
CA GLY A 219 6.39 -8.53 -10.62
C GLY A 219 6.54 -8.27 -9.12
N VAL A 220 7.21 -9.17 -8.40
CA VAL A 220 7.37 -9.08 -6.94
C VAL A 220 8.57 -8.21 -6.57
N HIS A 221 8.35 -7.29 -5.63
CA HIS A 221 9.32 -6.33 -5.10
C HIS A 221 9.47 -6.49 -3.59
N SER A 222 10.64 -6.09 -3.07
CA SER A 222 11.00 -6.22 -1.66
C SER A 222 11.45 -4.89 -1.11
N LEU A 223 10.54 -4.19 -0.43
CA LEU A 223 10.75 -2.85 0.07
C LEU A 223 11.37 -2.87 1.48
N THR A 224 12.31 -1.96 1.73
CA THR A 224 12.88 -1.68 3.06
C THR A 224 13.04 -0.18 3.28
N ALA A 225 13.03 0.23 4.55
CA ALA A 225 13.42 1.57 4.97
C ALA A 225 14.62 1.47 5.92
N GLN A 226 15.65 2.30 5.69
CA GLN A 226 16.83 2.40 6.55
C GLN A 226 16.89 3.80 7.15
N ALA A 227 16.74 3.89 8.47
CA ALA A 227 16.89 5.14 9.20
C ALA A 227 18.35 5.35 9.60
N PHE A 228 18.78 6.61 9.60
CA PHE A 228 20.11 7.05 10.03
C PHE A 228 19.97 8.18 11.03
N ASP A 229 20.80 8.18 12.07
CA ASP A 229 20.97 9.30 12.98
C ASP A 229 22.10 10.25 12.51
N ALA A 230 22.42 11.26 13.33
CA ALA A 230 23.49 12.21 13.05
C ALA A 230 24.91 11.68 13.38
N ALA A 231 25.01 10.63 14.19
CA ALA A 231 26.27 9.98 14.58
C ALA A 231 26.74 8.91 13.57
N GLY A 232 25.86 8.53 12.64
CA GLY A 232 26.12 7.55 11.60
C GLY A 232 25.64 6.14 11.92
N ASN A 233 24.91 5.92 13.03
CA ASN A 233 24.28 4.62 13.26
C ASN A 233 23.05 4.48 12.34
N SER A 234 22.69 3.23 12.07
CA SER A 234 21.56 2.95 11.17
C SER A 234 20.80 1.70 11.59
N GLY A 235 19.48 1.72 11.41
CA GLY A 235 18.62 0.56 11.55
C GLY A 235 17.71 0.40 10.34
N THR A 236 17.47 -0.85 9.98
CA THR A 236 16.68 -1.23 8.79
C THR A 236 15.38 -1.89 9.22
N SER A 237 14.29 -1.55 8.55
CA SER A 237 12.99 -2.18 8.76
C SER A 237 12.97 -3.65 8.34
N SER A 238 11.95 -4.37 8.80
CA SER A 238 11.56 -5.62 8.14
C SER A 238 11.25 -5.39 6.66
N VAL A 239 11.44 -6.43 5.85
CA VAL A 239 11.11 -6.42 4.42
C VAL A 239 9.60 -6.47 4.23
N VAL A 240 9.08 -5.58 3.38
CA VAL A 240 7.69 -5.62 2.90
C VAL A 240 7.69 -6.12 1.46
N SER A 241 7.06 -7.27 1.22
CA SER A 241 6.90 -7.81 -0.14
C SER A 241 5.61 -7.31 -0.78
N VAL A 242 5.70 -6.73 -1.98
CA VAL A 242 4.56 -6.29 -2.77
C VAL A 242 4.65 -6.82 -4.19
N GLU A 243 3.55 -6.84 -4.91
CA GLU A 243 3.54 -7.17 -6.33
C GLU A 243 3.08 -5.96 -7.15
N VAL A 244 3.95 -5.51 -8.05
CA VAL A 244 3.65 -4.45 -8.99
C VAL A 244 2.92 -5.04 -10.19
N ASP A 245 1.74 -4.49 -10.46
CA ASP A 245 0.99 -4.79 -11.67
C ASP A 245 0.44 -3.50 -12.30
N ASN A 246 0.98 -3.15 -13.46
CA ASN A 246 0.53 -1.99 -14.25
C ASN A 246 -0.25 -2.40 -15.50
N ASN A 247 -0.57 -3.68 -15.64
CA ASN A 247 -1.09 -4.25 -16.87
C ASN A 247 -2.57 -4.60 -16.70
N PRO A 248 -3.49 -3.82 -17.31
CA PRO A 248 -4.91 -4.12 -17.18
C PRO A 248 -5.24 -5.51 -17.75
N PRO A 249 -6.18 -6.22 -17.11
CA PRO A 249 -6.69 -7.48 -17.65
C PRO A 249 -7.32 -7.27 -19.04
N LEU A 250 -7.30 -8.33 -19.85
CA LEU A 250 -7.88 -8.37 -21.19
C LEU A 250 -9.12 -9.26 -21.23
N ILE A 251 -10.17 -8.81 -21.93
CA ILE A 251 -11.31 -9.65 -22.26
C ILE A 251 -11.03 -10.34 -23.60
N VAL A 252 -10.85 -11.65 -23.59
CA VAL A 252 -10.33 -12.44 -24.73
C VAL A 252 -11.40 -13.20 -25.51
N SER A 253 -12.59 -13.39 -24.94
CA SER A 253 -13.71 -13.98 -25.66
C SER A 253 -15.02 -13.55 -25.02
N SER A 254 -16.10 -13.59 -25.80
CA SER A 254 -17.44 -13.51 -25.24
C SER A 254 -18.44 -14.34 -26.05
N GLN A 255 -19.23 -15.14 -25.37
CA GLN A 255 -20.41 -15.87 -25.81
C GLN A 255 -21.70 -15.11 -25.42
N PRO A 256 -22.85 -15.38 -26.05
CA PRO A 256 -23.02 -16.38 -27.09
C PRO A 256 -22.31 -15.98 -28.39
N GLN A 257 -21.63 -16.94 -29.02
CA GLN A 257 -21.59 -16.97 -30.48
C GLN A 257 -22.96 -17.49 -30.88
N ASN A 258 -23.94 -16.60 -31.07
CA ASN A 258 -25.20 -17.04 -31.66
C ASN A 258 -24.87 -17.79 -32.97
N PRO A 259 -25.60 -18.88 -33.29
CA PRO A 259 -25.46 -19.51 -34.60
C PRO A 259 -25.50 -18.41 -35.68
N PRO A 260 -24.62 -18.41 -36.69
CA PRO A 260 -24.56 -17.35 -37.72
C PRO A 260 -25.92 -17.02 -38.34
N ILE A 261 -26.84 -18.00 -38.34
CA ILE A 261 -28.22 -17.90 -38.80
C ILE A 261 -29.11 -16.91 -38.02
N MET A 262 -28.81 -16.60 -36.75
CA MET A 262 -29.62 -15.68 -35.93
C MET A 262 -29.17 -14.22 -35.99
N GLN A 263 -28.00 -13.91 -36.59
CA GLN A 263 -27.50 -12.53 -36.80
C GLN A 263 -27.68 -11.56 -35.60
N ASN A 264 -27.37 -12.01 -34.39
CA ASN A 264 -27.53 -11.26 -33.13
C ASN A 264 -28.97 -10.96 -32.67
N TYR A 265 -29.99 -11.58 -33.29
CA TYR A 265 -31.35 -11.58 -32.77
C TYR A 265 -31.45 -12.56 -31.61
N VAL A 266 -32.15 -12.15 -30.55
CA VAL A 266 -32.29 -12.93 -29.31
C VAL A 266 -33.69 -12.82 -28.74
N ARG A 267 -34.09 -13.85 -27.98
CA ARG A 267 -35.36 -13.90 -27.24
C ARG A 267 -35.22 -14.69 -25.96
N GLY A 268 -36.14 -14.50 -25.02
CA GLY A 268 -36.17 -15.27 -23.78
C GLY A 268 -34.93 -15.04 -22.91
N THR A 269 -34.44 -16.09 -22.27
CA THR A 269 -33.21 -16.03 -21.47
C THR A 269 -31.99 -16.35 -22.33
N VAL A 270 -31.04 -15.41 -22.38
CA VAL A 270 -29.78 -15.53 -23.11
C VAL A 270 -28.65 -15.68 -22.10
N ASN A 271 -27.82 -16.71 -22.25
CA ASN A 271 -26.63 -16.86 -21.42
C ASN A 271 -25.43 -16.22 -22.13
N ALA A 272 -25.03 -15.04 -21.67
CA ALA A 272 -23.77 -14.42 -22.04
C ALA A 272 -22.63 -15.04 -21.23
N ALA A 273 -21.46 -15.20 -21.84
CA ALA A 273 -20.25 -15.54 -21.12
C ALA A 273 -19.08 -14.73 -21.65
N TRP A 274 -18.05 -14.49 -20.84
CA TRP A 274 -16.81 -13.86 -21.31
C TRP A 274 -15.62 -14.37 -20.53
N SER A 275 -14.48 -14.46 -21.21
CA SER A 275 -13.24 -14.94 -20.62
C SER A 275 -12.25 -13.81 -20.44
N VAL A 276 -11.53 -13.86 -19.33
CA VAL A 276 -10.55 -12.86 -18.92
C VAL A 276 -9.15 -13.49 -18.96
N ALA A 277 -8.19 -12.76 -19.52
CA ALA A 277 -6.77 -13.05 -19.40
C ALA A 277 -6.12 -11.95 -18.56
N LEU A 278 -5.48 -12.34 -17.46
CA LEU A 278 -4.63 -11.43 -16.69
C LEU A 278 -3.37 -11.12 -17.51
N GLN A 279 -2.89 -9.88 -17.39
CA GLN A 279 -1.67 -9.42 -18.07
C GLN A 279 -0.54 -9.10 -17.08
N GLY A 280 -0.81 -9.25 -15.79
CA GLY A 280 0.13 -9.21 -14.68
C GLY A 280 -0.29 -10.20 -13.59
N GLY A 281 0.31 -10.07 -12.40
CA GLY A 281 0.08 -11.00 -11.29
C GLY A 281 -1.16 -10.73 -10.45
N ALA A 282 -1.79 -9.55 -10.58
CA ALA A 282 -2.96 -9.22 -9.79
C ALA A 282 -4.19 -10.02 -10.24
N PRO A 283 -4.88 -10.75 -9.34
CA PRO A 283 -6.10 -11.46 -9.68
C PRO A 283 -7.25 -10.49 -9.97
N VAL A 284 -8.32 -10.97 -10.62
CA VAL A 284 -9.54 -10.17 -10.80
C VAL A 284 -10.16 -9.83 -9.44
N ALA A 285 -10.35 -8.55 -9.14
CA ALA A 285 -11.03 -8.07 -7.95
C ALA A 285 -12.51 -7.74 -8.20
N LEU A 286 -12.83 -7.32 -9.43
CA LEU A 286 -14.19 -6.94 -9.81
C LEU A 286 -14.47 -7.27 -11.28
N ALA A 287 -15.60 -7.92 -11.55
CA ALA A 287 -16.13 -8.09 -12.89
C ALA A 287 -17.53 -7.45 -13.00
N GLN A 288 -17.82 -6.74 -14.09
CA GLN A 288 -19.09 -6.03 -14.26
C GLN A 288 -19.68 -6.27 -15.65
N VAL A 289 -21.02 -6.36 -15.69
CA VAL A 289 -21.80 -6.34 -16.93
C VAL A 289 -22.63 -5.07 -16.96
N PHE A 290 -22.68 -4.47 -18.13
CA PHE A 290 -23.44 -3.26 -18.43
C PHE A 290 -24.53 -3.60 -19.44
N GLN A 291 -25.70 -2.98 -19.30
CA GLN A 291 -26.73 -2.93 -20.33
C GLN A 291 -26.97 -1.48 -20.71
N ASN A 292 -26.75 -1.13 -21.97
CA ASN A 292 -26.84 0.23 -22.50
C ASN A 292 -26.03 1.24 -21.65
N GLY A 293 -24.85 0.82 -21.18
CA GLY A 293 -23.95 1.63 -20.37
C GLY A 293 -24.21 1.63 -18.85
N ALA A 294 -25.35 1.10 -18.39
CA ALA A 294 -25.65 0.98 -16.96
C ALA A 294 -25.23 -0.39 -16.41
N VAL A 295 -24.58 -0.44 -15.24
CA VAL A 295 -24.23 -1.70 -14.58
C VAL A 295 -25.51 -2.48 -14.23
N VAL A 296 -25.60 -3.72 -14.71
CA VAL A 296 -26.71 -4.65 -14.40
C VAL A 296 -26.30 -5.76 -13.45
N THR A 297 -25.00 -6.07 -13.38
CA THR A 297 -24.47 -6.99 -12.36
C THR A 297 -22.98 -6.74 -12.10
N SER A 298 -22.57 -7.07 -10.88
CA SER A 298 -21.18 -7.08 -10.42
C SER A 298 -20.85 -8.46 -9.85
N ASN A 299 -19.65 -8.95 -10.13
CA ASN A 299 -19.16 -10.29 -9.79
C ASN A 299 -20.16 -11.40 -10.16
N PRO A 300 -20.52 -11.51 -11.45
CA PRO A 300 -21.36 -12.60 -11.95
C PRO A 300 -20.70 -13.96 -11.71
N THR A 301 -21.52 -15.02 -11.76
CA THR A 301 -21.04 -16.40 -11.62
C THR A 301 -19.87 -16.69 -12.56
N SER A 302 -18.84 -17.35 -12.06
CA SER A 302 -17.65 -17.71 -12.84
C SER A 302 -17.27 -19.18 -12.68
N ASN A 303 -16.55 -19.69 -13.68
CA ASN A 303 -15.85 -20.97 -13.63
C ASN A 303 -14.43 -20.74 -14.20
N GLY A 304 -13.43 -20.76 -13.32
CA GLY A 304 -12.09 -20.28 -13.66
C GLY A 304 -12.12 -18.83 -14.14
N SER A 305 -11.46 -18.55 -15.27
CA SER A 305 -11.40 -17.20 -15.84
C SER A 305 -12.59 -16.82 -16.73
N THR A 306 -13.66 -17.63 -16.74
CA THR A 306 -14.87 -17.37 -17.53
C THR A 306 -16.02 -16.98 -16.63
N TYR A 307 -16.68 -15.87 -16.95
CA TYR A 307 -17.82 -15.31 -16.25
C TYR A 307 -19.09 -15.49 -17.08
N TYR A 308 -20.24 -15.60 -16.41
CA TYR A 308 -21.53 -15.92 -17.01
C TYR A 308 -22.61 -14.96 -16.53
N TYR A 309 -23.42 -14.45 -17.46
CA TYR A 309 -24.56 -13.59 -17.17
C TYR A 309 -25.81 -14.14 -17.85
N SER A 310 -26.82 -14.47 -17.04
CA SER A 310 -28.13 -14.88 -17.53
C SER A 310 -28.99 -13.64 -17.78
N TRP A 311 -29.09 -13.26 -19.04
CA TRP A 311 -29.79 -12.08 -19.50
C TRP A 311 -31.24 -12.42 -19.86
N ASN A 312 -32.19 -12.03 -19.01
CA ASN A 312 -33.62 -12.25 -19.28
C ASN A 312 -34.18 -11.12 -20.16
N THR A 313 -34.41 -11.42 -21.43
CA THR A 313 -34.93 -10.46 -22.41
C THR A 313 -36.46 -10.37 -22.45
N GLN A 314 -37.20 -11.23 -21.75
CA GLN A 314 -38.67 -11.31 -21.83
C GLN A 314 -39.38 -10.02 -21.39
N PHE A 315 -38.73 -9.23 -20.55
CA PHE A 315 -39.26 -7.96 -20.04
C PHE A 315 -38.68 -6.74 -20.76
N LEU A 316 -37.87 -6.97 -21.80
CA LEU A 316 -37.29 -5.93 -22.62
C LEU A 316 -38.17 -5.69 -23.85
N GLY A 317 -38.28 -4.44 -24.27
CA GLY A 317 -38.96 -4.11 -25.52
C GLY A 317 -38.19 -4.62 -26.74
N ASN A 318 -38.87 -4.90 -27.84
CA ASN A 318 -38.22 -5.37 -29.06
C ASN A 318 -37.45 -4.24 -29.73
N ARG A 319 -36.11 -4.28 -29.63
CA ARG A 319 -35.16 -3.29 -30.18
C ARG A 319 -33.72 -3.73 -29.96
N SER A 320 -32.79 -2.89 -30.40
CA SER A 320 -31.36 -3.04 -30.10
C SER A 320 -31.02 -2.77 -28.63
N TYR A 321 -30.17 -3.62 -28.04
CA TYR A 321 -29.55 -3.48 -26.72
C TYR A 321 -28.05 -3.75 -26.83
N THR A 322 -27.25 -3.03 -26.05
CA THR A 322 -25.81 -3.24 -25.96
C THR A 322 -25.46 -3.82 -24.60
N LEU A 323 -24.82 -4.99 -24.59
CA LEU A 323 -24.15 -5.52 -23.40
C LEU A 323 -22.69 -5.07 -23.40
N GLY A 324 -22.21 -4.58 -22.26
CA GLY A 324 -20.80 -4.25 -22.01
C GLY A 324 -20.22 -5.14 -20.93
N PHE A 325 -18.93 -5.44 -21.01
CA PHE A 325 -18.21 -6.25 -20.02
C PHE A 325 -16.92 -5.53 -19.63
N GLN A 326 -16.63 -5.46 -18.33
CA GLN A 326 -15.40 -4.88 -17.81
C GLN A 326 -14.89 -5.71 -16.63
N VAL A 327 -13.58 -5.77 -16.48
CA VAL A 327 -12.94 -6.37 -15.31
C VAL A 327 -11.86 -5.46 -14.75
N THR A 328 -11.73 -5.45 -13.43
CA THR A 328 -10.70 -4.73 -12.68
C THR A 328 -9.93 -5.72 -11.83
N ASP A 329 -8.61 -5.68 -11.88
CA ASP A 329 -7.73 -6.52 -11.05
C ASP A 329 -7.54 -5.95 -9.63
N ALA A 330 -6.82 -6.68 -8.78
CA ALA A 330 -6.55 -6.31 -7.39
C ALA A 330 -5.54 -5.15 -7.25
N ALA A 331 -4.74 -4.85 -8.28
CA ALA A 331 -3.94 -3.62 -8.35
C ALA A 331 -4.81 -2.40 -8.75
N GLY A 332 -6.03 -2.65 -9.20
CA GLY A 332 -7.03 -1.67 -9.63
C GLY A 332 -7.03 -1.39 -11.13
N ASN A 333 -6.24 -2.10 -11.94
CA ASN A 333 -6.21 -1.91 -13.39
C ASN A 333 -7.51 -2.42 -14.00
N ALA A 334 -8.17 -1.56 -14.76
CA ALA A 334 -9.44 -1.88 -15.41
C ALA A 334 -9.21 -2.15 -16.89
N SER A 335 -9.83 -3.21 -17.41
CA SER A 335 -9.92 -3.44 -18.84
C SER A 335 -10.69 -2.31 -19.52
N ALA A 336 -10.49 -2.16 -20.83
CA ALA A 336 -11.48 -1.48 -21.66
C ALA A 336 -12.84 -2.19 -21.56
N VAL A 337 -13.92 -1.44 -21.73
CA VAL A 337 -15.26 -2.02 -21.79
C VAL A 337 -15.44 -2.69 -23.14
N TYR A 338 -15.60 -4.01 -23.15
CA TYR A 338 -15.90 -4.77 -24.35
C TYR A 338 -17.41 -4.81 -24.58
N THR A 339 -17.90 -4.34 -25.73
CA THR A 339 -19.33 -4.23 -26.01
C THR A 339 -19.81 -5.15 -27.13
N ARG A 340 -21.05 -5.66 -27.00
CA ARG A 340 -21.79 -6.35 -28.06
C ARG A 340 -23.21 -5.84 -28.16
N THR A 341 -23.71 -5.77 -29.39
CA THR A 341 -25.07 -5.34 -29.67
C THR A 341 -25.93 -6.53 -30.11
N PHE A 342 -27.13 -6.62 -29.53
CA PHE A 342 -28.13 -7.63 -29.80
C PHE A 342 -29.45 -6.96 -30.14
N ILE A 343 -30.25 -7.59 -31.00
CA ILE A 343 -31.63 -7.17 -31.27
C ILE A 343 -32.53 -8.11 -30.48
N VAL A 344 -33.18 -7.57 -29.45
CA VAL A 344 -34.20 -8.32 -28.71
C VAL A 344 -35.47 -8.38 -29.56
N ASP A 345 -35.99 -9.57 -29.75
CA ASP A 345 -37.28 -9.80 -30.41
C ASP A 345 -38.03 -10.96 -29.77
N ASN A 346 -38.95 -10.63 -28.86
CA ASN A 346 -39.82 -11.60 -28.20
C ASN A 346 -41.20 -11.71 -28.88
N ALA A 347 -41.45 -10.98 -29.98
CA ALA A 347 -42.75 -11.03 -30.64
C ALA A 347 -42.78 -12.18 -31.64
N LYS A 348 -43.94 -12.84 -31.75
CA LYS A 348 -44.15 -13.80 -32.86
C LYS A 348 -44.37 -13.03 -34.16
N PRO A 349 -43.90 -13.55 -35.31
CA PRO A 349 -44.22 -12.96 -36.60
C PRO A 349 -45.73 -12.94 -36.82
N SER A 350 -46.20 -12.01 -37.64
CA SER A 350 -47.55 -12.03 -38.20
C SER A 350 -47.61 -13.03 -39.36
N LEU A 351 -48.72 -13.75 -39.42
CA LEU A 351 -49.05 -14.69 -40.50
C LEU A 351 -50.57 -14.70 -40.61
N SER A 352 -51.09 -14.08 -41.66
CA SER A 352 -52.54 -13.86 -41.83
C SER A 352 -53.23 -15.16 -42.25
N THR A 353 -52.88 -15.72 -43.41
CA THR A 353 -53.31 -17.03 -43.92
C THR A 353 -52.39 -17.52 -45.06
N ILE A 354 -52.58 -18.77 -45.47
CA ILE A 354 -52.22 -19.23 -46.82
C ILE A 354 -53.08 -18.44 -47.82
N THR A 355 -52.45 -17.87 -48.85
CA THR A 355 -53.11 -17.05 -49.90
C THR A 355 -53.36 -17.83 -51.19
N SER A 356 -52.65 -18.94 -51.39
CA SER A 356 -52.90 -19.89 -52.46
C SER A 356 -52.40 -21.28 -52.06
N PRO A 357 -53.11 -22.36 -52.40
CA PRO A 357 -54.46 -22.38 -52.96
C PRO A 357 -55.52 -21.92 -51.94
N ALA A 358 -56.75 -21.67 -52.41
CA ALA A 358 -57.86 -21.37 -51.51
C ALA A 358 -58.27 -22.63 -50.72
N ASN A 359 -58.83 -22.45 -49.52
CA ASN A 359 -59.38 -23.56 -48.75
C ASN A 359 -60.52 -24.25 -49.51
N GLY A 360 -60.47 -25.59 -49.60
CA GLY A 360 -61.39 -26.41 -50.38
C GLY A 360 -61.09 -26.47 -51.89
N ALA A 361 -59.97 -25.90 -52.36
CA ALA A 361 -59.62 -25.95 -53.78
C ALA A 361 -59.38 -27.38 -54.26
N VAL A 362 -59.83 -27.66 -55.49
CA VAL A 362 -59.41 -28.86 -56.24
C VAL A 362 -58.15 -28.50 -57.02
N VAL A 363 -57.09 -29.28 -56.84
CA VAL A 363 -55.76 -28.98 -57.40
C VAL A 363 -55.16 -30.20 -58.09
N SER A 364 -54.34 -29.99 -59.10
CA SER A 364 -53.63 -31.06 -59.81
C SER A 364 -52.33 -30.56 -60.42
N GLY A 365 -51.39 -31.48 -60.67
CA GLY A 365 -50.08 -31.18 -61.22
C GLY A 365 -49.19 -30.44 -60.21
N VAL A 366 -48.45 -29.46 -60.68
CA VAL A 366 -47.57 -28.65 -59.83
C VAL A 366 -48.33 -27.43 -59.30
N VAL A 367 -48.60 -27.43 -57.99
CA VAL A 367 -49.35 -26.40 -57.28
C VAL A 367 -48.39 -25.40 -56.64
N THR A 368 -48.66 -24.10 -56.77
CA THR A 368 -47.92 -23.07 -56.04
C THR A 368 -48.66 -22.71 -54.76
N LEU A 369 -48.03 -23.03 -53.63
CA LEU A 369 -48.43 -22.60 -52.30
C LEU A 369 -47.88 -21.20 -52.05
N ALA A 370 -48.69 -20.31 -51.48
CA ALA A 370 -48.30 -18.94 -51.17
C ALA A 370 -48.84 -18.51 -49.80
N ALA A 371 -48.09 -17.66 -49.10
CA ALA A 371 -48.50 -17.07 -47.82
C ALA A 371 -47.94 -15.66 -47.67
N THR A 372 -48.58 -14.85 -46.81
CA THR A 372 -48.07 -13.53 -46.42
C THR A 372 -47.71 -13.53 -44.95
N ALA A 373 -46.46 -13.18 -44.66
CA ALA A 373 -45.92 -13.07 -43.31
C ALA A 373 -45.11 -11.79 -43.19
N SER A 374 -45.10 -11.20 -42.00
CA SER A 374 -44.23 -10.06 -41.69
C SER A 374 -43.88 -10.07 -40.22
N ASP A 375 -42.77 -9.45 -39.85
CA ASP A 375 -42.33 -9.36 -38.47
C ASP A 375 -41.87 -7.94 -38.12
N SER A 376 -42.01 -7.57 -36.86
CA SER A 376 -41.69 -6.24 -36.35
C SER A 376 -40.20 -5.93 -36.31
N GLN A 377 -39.34 -6.94 -36.30
CA GLN A 377 -37.88 -6.78 -36.36
C GLN A 377 -37.32 -7.41 -37.64
N ALA A 378 -37.50 -8.71 -37.86
CA ALA A 378 -37.05 -9.35 -39.09
C ALA A 378 -37.61 -10.77 -39.29
N MET A 379 -38.21 -11.01 -40.45
CA MET A 379 -38.52 -12.36 -40.92
C MET A 379 -37.24 -13.17 -41.21
N ALA A 380 -37.26 -14.48 -40.91
CA ALA A 380 -36.25 -15.43 -41.37
C ALA A 380 -36.75 -16.22 -42.58
N TYR A 381 -37.86 -16.95 -42.44
CA TYR A 381 -38.43 -17.78 -43.51
C TYR A 381 -39.89 -18.17 -43.25
N VAL A 382 -40.54 -18.74 -44.27
CA VAL A 382 -41.81 -19.44 -44.19
C VAL A 382 -41.64 -20.88 -44.70
N ILE A 383 -42.15 -21.84 -43.93
CA ILE A 383 -42.25 -23.26 -44.29
C ILE A 383 -43.68 -23.57 -44.71
N PHE A 384 -43.86 -24.38 -45.75
CA PHE A 384 -45.14 -25.02 -46.06
C PHE A 384 -45.07 -26.49 -45.69
N GLU A 385 -46.06 -26.96 -44.93
CA GLU A 385 -46.24 -28.33 -44.49
C GLU A 385 -47.47 -28.92 -45.20
N VAL A 386 -47.31 -30.09 -45.83
CA VAL A 386 -48.39 -30.85 -46.47
C VAL A 386 -48.49 -32.21 -45.78
N ASP A 387 -49.63 -32.49 -45.15
CA ASP A 387 -49.90 -33.73 -44.39
C ASP A 387 -48.78 -34.11 -43.39
N GLY A 388 -48.26 -33.13 -42.66
CA GLY A 388 -47.16 -33.35 -41.71
C GLY A 388 -45.76 -33.20 -42.29
N ASN A 389 -45.62 -33.13 -43.63
CA ASN A 389 -44.31 -33.13 -44.30
C ASN A 389 -43.90 -31.72 -44.74
N TRP A 390 -42.68 -31.32 -44.37
CA TRP A 390 -42.13 -30.01 -44.75
C TRP A 390 -41.64 -30.00 -46.19
N LEU A 391 -42.03 -28.96 -46.93
CA LEU A 391 -41.51 -28.71 -48.27
C LEU A 391 -40.19 -27.92 -48.17
N THR A 392 -39.11 -28.49 -48.70
CA THR A 392 -37.78 -27.88 -48.71
C THR A 392 -37.32 -27.53 -50.13
N PRO A 393 -36.43 -26.54 -50.33
CA PRO A 393 -35.99 -25.54 -49.35
C PRO A 393 -37.12 -24.58 -48.92
N PHE A 394 -36.95 -23.95 -47.76
CA PHE A 394 -37.89 -22.98 -47.19
C PHE A 394 -37.91 -21.66 -47.96
N ALA A 395 -39.03 -20.94 -47.91
CA ALA A 395 -39.16 -19.64 -48.57
C ALA A 395 -38.54 -18.53 -47.68
N THR A 396 -37.43 -17.94 -48.12
CA THR A 396 -36.64 -16.97 -47.32
C THR A 396 -36.90 -15.51 -47.67
N SER A 397 -37.71 -15.22 -48.70
CA SER A 397 -38.06 -13.86 -49.11
C SER A 397 -39.52 -13.79 -49.55
N ALA A 398 -40.12 -12.62 -49.36
CA ALA A 398 -41.45 -12.33 -49.87
C ALA A 398 -41.41 -12.08 -51.40
N PRO A 399 -42.42 -12.53 -52.17
CA PRO A 399 -43.56 -13.33 -51.75
C PRO A 399 -43.16 -14.75 -51.33
N TYR A 400 -43.67 -15.22 -50.19
CA TYR A 400 -43.31 -16.54 -49.68
C TYR A 400 -44.08 -17.61 -50.44
N THR A 401 -43.41 -18.32 -51.35
CA THR A 401 -44.03 -19.32 -52.20
C THR A 401 -43.27 -20.64 -52.22
N LYS A 402 -43.99 -21.74 -52.43
CA LYS A 402 -43.40 -23.07 -52.62
C LYS A 402 -44.21 -23.91 -53.60
N THR A 403 -43.53 -24.68 -54.45
CA THR A 403 -44.18 -25.64 -55.34
C THR A 403 -44.39 -26.98 -54.65
N TRP A 404 -45.56 -27.58 -54.88
CA TRP A 404 -45.94 -28.92 -54.44
C TRP A 404 -46.43 -29.72 -55.65
N ASP A 405 -45.78 -30.84 -55.95
CA ASP A 405 -46.17 -31.74 -57.03
C ASP A 405 -47.18 -32.77 -56.51
N THR A 406 -48.39 -32.79 -57.07
CA THR A 406 -49.46 -33.71 -56.68
C THR A 406 -49.44 -35.02 -57.48
N THR A 407 -48.43 -35.24 -58.31
CA THR A 407 -48.33 -36.46 -59.14
C THR A 407 -48.34 -37.72 -58.27
N GLY A 408 -49.30 -38.60 -58.53
CA GLY A 408 -49.47 -39.85 -57.77
C GLY A 408 -50.16 -39.69 -56.42
N LEU A 409 -50.65 -38.49 -56.08
CA LEU A 409 -51.47 -38.24 -54.91
C LEU A 409 -52.96 -38.24 -55.27
N SER A 410 -53.83 -38.53 -54.31
CA SER A 410 -55.28 -38.42 -54.45
C SER A 410 -55.93 -38.21 -53.08
N GLY A 411 -57.14 -37.65 -53.09
CA GLY A 411 -57.91 -37.41 -51.87
C GLY A 411 -57.65 -36.03 -51.24
N THR A 412 -57.96 -35.91 -49.95
CA THR A 412 -57.87 -34.64 -49.23
C THR A 412 -56.50 -34.49 -48.57
N HIS A 413 -55.84 -33.36 -48.83
CA HIS A 413 -54.55 -33.00 -48.26
C HIS A 413 -54.69 -31.75 -47.40
N THR A 414 -53.97 -31.69 -46.28
CA THR A 414 -53.96 -30.55 -45.35
C THR A 414 -52.68 -29.76 -45.49
N ILE A 415 -52.79 -28.44 -45.63
CA ILE A 415 -51.66 -27.54 -45.81
C ILE A 415 -51.61 -26.53 -44.65
N VAL A 416 -50.41 -26.36 -44.07
CA VAL A 416 -50.12 -25.38 -43.02
C VAL A 416 -48.91 -24.53 -43.44
N ALA A 417 -48.98 -23.22 -43.25
CA ALA A 417 -47.81 -22.35 -43.33
C ALA A 417 -47.26 -22.05 -41.93
N ILE A 418 -45.94 -22.02 -41.79
CA ILE A 418 -45.24 -21.68 -40.54
C ILE A 418 -44.28 -20.53 -40.83
N ALA A 419 -44.54 -19.38 -40.25
CA ALA A 419 -43.67 -18.21 -40.33
C ALA A 419 -42.72 -18.20 -39.13
N THR A 420 -41.42 -18.01 -39.40
CA THR A 420 -40.37 -17.93 -38.39
C THR A 420 -39.57 -16.63 -38.57
N ASP A 421 -39.39 -15.87 -37.50
CA ASP A 421 -38.53 -14.67 -37.48
C ASP A 421 -37.06 -15.01 -37.19
N ARG A 422 -36.17 -14.01 -37.20
CA ARG A 422 -34.73 -14.21 -36.96
C ARG A 422 -34.35 -14.47 -35.51
N ALA A 423 -35.17 -14.06 -34.54
CA ALA A 423 -35.00 -14.50 -33.17
C ALA A 423 -35.50 -15.92 -32.95
N GLY A 424 -36.20 -16.49 -33.95
CA GLY A 424 -36.76 -17.82 -34.06
C GLY A 424 -38.16 -17.97 -33.46
N ASN A 425 -38.90 -16.87 -33.23
CA ASN A 425 -40.31 -17.00 -32.83
C ASN A 425 -41.12 -17.50 -34.03
N GLU A 426 -42.15 -18.30 -33.74
CA GLU A 426 -42.94 -18.97 -34.77
C GLU A 426 -44.43 -18.66 -34.66
N ARG A 427 -45.08 -18.58 -35.82
CA ARG A 427 -46.54 -18.57 -35.96
C ARG A 427 -46.97 -19.56 -37.03
N ARG A 428 -47.94 -20.41 -36.71
CA ARG A 428 -48.61 -21.30 -37.65
C ARG A 428 -49.89 -20.64 -38.17
N SER A 429 -50.21 -20.86 -39.45
CA SER A 429 -51.51 -20.51 -40.01
C SER A 429 -52.59 -21.47 -39.48
N ASN A 430 -53.85 -21.10 -39.65
CA ASN A 430 -54.90 -22.12 -39.70
C ASN A 430 -54.64 -23.07 -40.88
N PRO A 431 -54.94 -24.38 -40.75
CA PRO A 431 -54.82 -25.31 -41.86
C PRO A 431 -55.84 -24.98 -42.94
N ILE A 432 -55.48 -25.20 -44.20
CA ILE A 432 -56.42 -25.31 -45.31
C ILE A 432 -56.46 -26.76 -45.80
N THR A 433 -57.58 -27.18 -46.38
CA THR A 433 -57.68 -28.46 -47.07
C THR A 433 -57.80 -28.25 -48.58
N VAL A 434 -57.24 -29.17 -49.36
CA VAL A 434 -57.39 -29.22 -50.81
C VAL A 434 -57.68 -30.65 -51.25
N THR A 435 -58.28 -30.82 -52.41
CA THR A 435 -58.58 -32.14 -52.97
C THR A 435 -57.77 -32.37 -54.24
N VAL A 436 -57.04 -33.48 -54.29
CA VAL A 436 -56.38 -33.97 -55.52
C VAL A 436 -57.31 -35.03 -56.14
N PRO A 437 -57.77 -34.83 -57.40
CA PRO A 437 -58.81 -35.66 -58.02
C PRO A 437 -58.36 -37.09 -58.36
#